data_AF-A0A956DH54-F1
#
_entry.id   AF-A0A956DH54-F1
#
_cell.length_a   1.000
_cell.length_b   1.000
_cell.length_c   1.000
_cell.angle_alpha   90.00
_cell.angle_beta   90.00
_cell.angle_gamma   90.00
#
_symmetry.space_group_name_H-M   'P 1'
#
loop_
_entity.id
_entity.type
_entity.pdbx_description
1 polymer ?
#
loop_
_entity_poly.entity_id
_entity_poly.type
_entity_poly.pdbx_seq_one_letter_code
_entity_poly.pdbx_strand_id
1 'polypeptide(L)'
;KLAVTRARATGSPAIFWLDRGRAHDAELIKKVETYLPEHDTAGLELSILSPVEATRQSLARCKDGKDTISVTGNVLRDYLTDLFPILEVGTSAKMLSIVPLMNGGGLFETGAGGSAPKHVQQFVSEGHLRWDSLGEYLALAASLEHLANRYENAGARVLGEALDKATAKYLLENKAPSRKVHQIDNRGSTFYLALYWAEALAAQDADRSLKGRFAALAEALEAAEATIVAELDAAQGSPVDLGGYFWPDTALASAAMRPSATLNAAIEAL
;
A
#
# COMPACT_ATOMS: atom_id res chain seq x y z
N LYS A 1 16.93 17.07 0.89
CA LYS A 1 15.52 17.34 0.51
C LYS A 1 14.51 16.33 1.09
N LEU A 2 14.39 15.09 0.57
CA LEU A 2 13.32 14.15 0.99
C LEU A 2 13.25 13.92 2.51
N ALA A 3 14.39 13.75 3.18
CA ALA A 3 14.46 13.61 4.63
C ALA A 3 13.80 14.79 5.38
N VAL A 4 14.09 16.02 4.97
CA VAL A 4 13.51 17.25 5.55
C VAL A 4 12.01 17.30 5.26
N THR A 5 11.58 16.97 4.04
CA THR A 5 10.16 16.92 3.66
C THR A 5 9.39 15.92 4.53
N ARG A 6 9.94 14.72 4.78
CA ARG A 6 9.28 13.71 5.62
C ARG A 6 9.28 14.09 7.10
N ALA A 7 10.41 14.55 7.65
CA ALA A 7 10.47 15.01 9.04
C ALA A 7 9.47 16.15 9.31
N ARG A 8 9.31 17.08 8.36
CA ARG A 8 8.33 18.16 8.46
C ARG A 8 6.89 17.67 8.37
N ALA A 9 6.61 16.73 7.47
CA ALA A 9 5.25 16.22 7.27
C ALA A 9 4.76 15.38 8.46
N THR A 10 5.64 14.61 9.10
CA THR A 10 5.25 13.73 10.22
C THR A 10 5.54 14.31 11.59
N GLY A 11 6.40 15.34 11.69
CA GLY A 11 6.89 15.85 12.97
C GLY A 11 7.86 14.91 13.70
N SER A 12 8.20 13.76 13.11
CA SER A 12 9.11 12.78 13.71
C SER A 12 10.56 13.22 13.51
N PRO A 13 11.46 12.94 14.47
CA PRO A 13 12.89 13.16 14.27
C PRO A 13 13.42 12.28 13.14
N ALA A 14 14.38 12.81 12.38
CA ALA A 14 15.08 12.07 11.33
C ALA A 14 16.56 11.93 11.63
N ILE A 15 17.04 10.69 11.58
CA ILE A 15 18.43 10.34 11.85
C ILE A 15 19.07 9.91 10.53
N PHE A 16 20.20 10.51 10.16
CA PHE A 16 21.07 10.05 9.08
C PHE A 16 22.02 8.98 9.61
N TRP A 17 21.93 7.76 9.09
CA TRP A 17 22.69 6.59 9.57
C TRP A 17 24.00 6.49 8.80
N LEU A 18 25.00 7.26 9.25
CA LEU A 18 26.28 7.42 8.55
C LEU A 18 27.43 7.27 9.55
N ASP A 19 28.32 6.32 9.29
CA ASP A 19 29.47 6.05 10.15
C ASP A 19 30.66 6.96 9.80
N ARG A 20 31.04 7.87 10.71
CA ARG A 20 32.23 8.74 10.54
C ARG A 20 33.53 7.94 10.36
N GLY A 21 33.60 6.70 10.86
CA GLY A 21 34.73 5.80 10.68
C GLY A 21 34.81 5.16 9.29
N ARG A 22 33.74 5.20 8.48
CA ARG A 22 33.70 4.65 7.12
C ARG A 22 33.96 5.76 6.11
N ALA A 23 35.05 5.66 5.35
CA ALA A 23 35.47 6.70 4.40
C ALA A 23 34.36 7.15 3.43
N HIS A 24 33.56 6.21 2.91
CA HIS A 24 32.41 6.53 2.08
C HIS A 24 31.36 7.38 2.80
N ASP A 25 31.02 7.04 4.05
CA ASP A 25 30.00 7.76 4.82
C ASP A 25 30.52 9.12 5.27
N ALA A 26 31.82 9.27 5.56
CA ALA A 26 32.43 10.55 5.83
C ALA A 26 32.22 11.56 4.67
N GLU A 27 32.31 11.11 3.42
CA GLU A 27 32.00 11.96 2.25
C GLU A 27 30.51 12.27 2.13
N LEU A 28 29.62 11.32 2.47
CA LEU A 28 28.19 11.58 2.52
C LEU A 28 27.83 12.58 3.63
N ILE A 29 28.46 12.52 4.79
CA ILE A 29 28.25 13.45 5.90
C ILE A 29 28.57 14.88 5.46
N LYS A 30 29.72 15.10 4.79
CA LYS A 30 30.05 16.42 4.21
C LYS A 30 28.95 16.95 3.29
N LYS A 31 28.38 16.09 2.45
CA LYS A 31 27.26 16.45 1.56
C LYS A 31 25.98 16.76 2.32
N VAL A 32 25.65 15.97 3.35
CA VAL A 32 24.50 16.25 4.23
C VAL A 32 24.68 17.61 4.89
N GLU A 33 25.83 17.87 5.52
CA GLU A 33 26.15 19.13 6.18
C GLU A 33 26.14 20.33 5.20
N THR A 34 26.52 20.12 3.95
CA THR A 34 26.48 21.15 2.89
C THR A 34 25.06 21.47 2.43
N TYR A 35 24.23 20.45 2.19
CA TYR A 35 22.90 20.63 1.58
C TYR A 35 21.78 20.86 2.60
N LEU A 36 21.97 20.45 3.85
CA LEU A 36 20.94 20.61 4.87
C LEU A 36 20.56 22.09 5.11
N PRO A 37 21.51 23.06 5.11
CA PRO A 37 21.20 24.49 5.20
C PRO A 37 20.42 25.07 4.01
N GLU A 38 20.35 24.38 2.86
CA GLU A 38 19.55 24.82 1.70
C GLU A 38 18.04 24.57 1.89
N HIS A 39 17.64 24.04 3.04
CA HIS A 39 16.27 23.75 3.38
C HIS A 39 15.89 24.43 4.69
N ASP A 40 14.60 24.77 4.83
CA ASP A 40 14.08 25.16 6.13
C ASP A 40 14.10 23.94 7.07
N THR A 41 14.90 24.03 8.12
CA THR A 41 15.03 23.03 9.19
C THR A 41 14.53 23.53 10.54
N ALA A 42 13.93 24.72 10.60
CA ALA A 42 13.40 25.27 11.83
C ALA A 42 12.35 24.33 12.44
N GLY A 43 12.51 24.01 13.72
CA GLY A 43 11.63 23.10 14.46
C GLY A 43 11.79 21.61 14.13
N LEU A 44 12.76 21.23 13.29
CA LEU A 44 13.02 19.83 12.97
C LEU A 44 14.13 19.24 13.84
N GLU A 45 13.91 18.04 14.36
CA GLU A 45 14.94 17.25 15.05
C GLU A 45 15.71 16.39 14.05
N LEU A 46 16.87 16.87 13.61
CA LEU A 46 17.72 16.19 12.62
C LEU A 46 19.10 15.87 13.22
N SER A 47 19.55 14.63 13.09
CA SER A 47 20.86 14.20 13.62
C SER A 47 21.60 13.26 12.67
N ILE A 48 22.93 13.17 12.83
CA ILE A 48 23.78 12.22 12.12
C ILE A 48 24.40 11.30 13.17
N LEU A 49 24.15 10.00 13.08
CA LEU A 49 24.63 8.99 14.02
C LEU A 49 25.21 7.79 13.25
N SER A 50 26.17 7.09 13.85
CA SER A 50 26.61 5.81 13.28
C SER A 50 25.43 4.82 13.24
N PRO A 51 25.41 3.84 12.32
CA PRO A 51 24.31 2.87 12.23
C PRO A 51 24.02 2.17 13.56
N VAL A 52 25.04 1.91 14.38
CA VAL A 52 24.89 1.27 15.71
C VAL A 52 24.20 2.21 16.71
N GLU A 53 24.61 3.47 16.78
CA GLU A 53 23.99 4.47 17.67
C GLU A 53 22.56 4.80 17.23
N ALA A 54 22.35 4.98 15.93
CA ALA A 54 21.05 5.22 15.34
C ALA A 54 20.08 4.07 15.63
N THR A 55 20.54 2.81 15.48
CA THR A 55 19.74 1.63 15.83
C THR A 55 19.31 1.66 17.30
N ARG A 56 20.25 1.91 18.23
CA ARG A 56 19.95 1.96 19.66
C ARG A 56 18.94 3.05 20.00
N GLN A 57 19.11 4.24 19.44
CA GLN A 57 18.20 5.36 19.67
C GLN A 57 16.81 5.10 19.09
N SER A 58 16.72 4.58 17.86
CA SER A 58 15.45 4.22 17.23
C SER A 58 14.71 3.14 18.03
N LEU A 59 15.41 2.09 18.48
CA LEU A 59 14.81 1.03 19.31
C LEU A 59 14.34 1.55 20.67
N ALA A 60 15.12 2.44 21.31
CA ALA A 60 14.72 3.05 22.58
C ALA A 60 13.44 3.89 22.41
N ARG A 61 13.36 4.71 21.34
CA ARG A 61 12.17 5.51 21.02
C ARG A 61 10.97 4.63 20.67
N CYS A 62 11.17 3.61 19.84
CA CYS A 62 10.11 2.67 19.46
C CYS A 62 9.52 1.96 20.68
N LYS A 63 10.36 1.52 21.64
CA LYS A 63 9.91 0.94 22.91
C LYS A 63 9.00 1.88 23.72
N ASP A 64 9.23 3.19 23.61
CA ASP A 64 8.43 4.24 24.25
C ASP A 64 7.22 4.68 23.40
N GLY A 65 6.90 3.97 22.31
CA GLY A 65 5.80 4.31 21.41
C GLY A 65 6.04 5.57 20.56
N LYS A 66 7.32 5.91 20.31
CA LYS A 66 7.71 7.11 19.54
C LYS A 66 8.35 6.73 18.20
N ASP A 67 7.99 7.47 17.17
CA ASP A 67 8.49 7.26 15.81
C ASP A 67 9.88 7.88 15.58
N THR A 68 10.63 7.32 14.64
CA THR A 68 11.93 7.84 14.19
C THR A 68 12.12 7.56 12.70
N ILE A 69 12.43 8.57 11.89
CA ILE A 69 12.76 8.40 10.47
C ILE A 69 14.22 7.98 10.35
N SER A 70 14.48 6.84 9.71
CA SER A 70 15.83 6.42 9.31
C SER A 70 16.15 6.94 7.90
N VAL A 71 17.22 7.73 7.78
CA VAL A 71 17.72 8.25 6.51
C VAL A 71 19.03 7.56 6.19
N THR A 72 19.00 6.65 5.21
CA THR A 72 20.08 5.67 5.02
C THR A 72 20.54 5.57 3.57
N GLY A 73 21.68 4.90 3.35
CA GLY A 73 22.13 4.47 2.03
C GLY A 73 21.43 3.19 1.53
N ASN A 74 21.72 2.78 0.30
CA ASN A 74 20.93 1.76 -0.40
C ASN A 74 20.83 0.39 0.32
N VAL A 75 21.94 -0.12 0.88
CA VAL A 75 21.93 -1.41 1.60
C VAL A 75 21.11 -1.33 2.88
N LEU A 76 21.29 -0.25 3.66
CA LEU A 76 20.53 -0.07 4.89
C LEU A 76 19.06 0.22 4.64
N ARG A 77 18.69 0.87 3.52
CA ARG A 77 17.29 0.98 3.11
C ARG A 77 16.67 -0.40 3.05
N ASP A 78 17.29 -1.31 2.30
CA ASP A 78 16.81 -2.68 2.10
C ASP A 78 16.62 -3.43 3.42
N TYR A 79 17.65 -3.40 4.30
CA TYR A 79 17.61 -4.11 5.58
C TYR A 79 16.56 -3.54 6.53
N LEU A 80 16.46 -2.22 6.63
CA LEU A 80 15.56 -1.58 7.59
C LEU A 80 14.09 -1.64 7.16
N THR A 81 13.82 -1.62 5.86
CA THR A 81 12.45 -1.79 5.32
C THR A 81 11.94 -3.23 5.44
N ASP A 82 12.80 -4.21 5.72
CA ASP A 82 12.37 -5.53 6.19
C ASP A 82 12.29 -5.59 7.73
N LEU A 83 13.37 -5.19 8.42
CA LEU A 83 13.52 -5.39 9.86
C LEU A 83 12.38 -4.78 10.67
N PHE A 84 12.11 -3.49 10.51
CA PHE A 84 11.12 -2.78 11.34
C PHE A 84 9.69 -3.22 11.02
N PRO A 85 9.25 -3.30 9.75
CA PRO A 85 7.91 -3.79 9.44
C PRO A 85 7.64 -5.22 9.91
N ILE A 86 8.62 -6.12 9.84
CA ILE A 86 8.47 -7.48 10.39
C ILE A 86 8.25 -7.44 11.90
N LEU A 87 8.96 -6.57 12.64
CA LEU A 87 8.79 -6.43 14.08
C LEU A 87 7.47 -5.74 14.47
N GLU A 88 7.03 -4.76 13.69
CA GLU A 88 5.88 -3.91 14.01
C GLU A 88 4.54 -4.53 13.58
N VAL A 89 4.48 -5.09 12.38
CA VAL A 89 3.23 -5.57 11.76
C VAL A 89 3.31 -7.02 11.28
N GLY A 90 4.38 -7.73 11.62
CA GLY A 90 4.56 -9.17 11.36
C GLY A 90 4.93 -9.52 9.91
N THR A 91 5.08 -8.53 9.04
CA THR A 91 5.45 -8.71 7.62
C THR A 91 5.94 -7.39 7.00
N SER A 92 6.86 -7.46 6.04
CA SER A 92 7.28 -6.32 5.22
C SER A 92 6.44 -6.12 3.95
N ALA A 93 5.46 -7.00 3.70
CA ALA A 93 4.58 -6.90 2.54
C ALA A 93 3.50 -5.80 2.67
N LYS A 94 3.29 -5.27 3.88
CA LYS A 94 2.23 -4.29 4.20
C LYS A 94 2.81 -2.89 4.40
N MET A 95 3.49 -2.39 3.38
CA MET A 95 4.27 -1.15 3.45
C MET A 95 3.95 -0.21 2.29
N LEU A 96 4.02 1.10 2.55
CA LEU A 96 4.09 2.12 1.52
C LEU A 96 5.54 2.25 1.03
N SER A 97 5.78 1.96 -0.26
CA SER A 97 7.08 2.20 -0.91
C SER A 97 6.91 3.24 -2.01
N ILE A 98 7.37 4.46 -1.73
CA ILE A 98 7.18 5.63 -2.61
C ILE A 98 8.55 6.12 -3.07
N VAL A 99 8.72 6.25 -4.38
CA VAL A 99 9.92 6.75 -5.04
C VAL A 99 9.58 8.06 -5.75
N PRO A 100 9.89 9.23 -5.13
CA PRO A 100 9.79 10.51 -5.81
C PRO A 100 10.79 10.58 -6.97
N LEU A 101 10.29 10.61 -8.21
CA LEU A 101 11.13 10.65 -9.40
C LEU A 101 11.83 12.01 -9.52
N MET A 102 13.07 12.02 -10.01
CA MET A 102 13.88 13.24 -10.11
C MET A 102 13.22 14.35 -10.93
N ASN A 103 12.44 13.98 -11.97
CA ASN A 103 11.72 14.91 -12.83
C ASN A 103 10.33 15.29 -12.29
N GLY A 104 10.06 15.04 -11.01
CA GLY A 104 8.84 15.47 -10.33
C GLY A 104 7.64 14.54 -10.46
N GLY A 105 7.81 13.36 -11.07
CA GLY A 105 6.81 12.30 -11.04
C GLY A 105 6.87 11.47 -9.75
N GLY A 106 5.98 10.50 -9.62
CA GLY A 106 5.98 9.52 -8.53
C GLY A 106 5.95 8.09 -9.06
N LEU A 107 6.72 7.20 -8.42
CA LEU A 107 6.63 5.75 -8.56
C LEU A 107 6.17 5.18 -7.22
N PHE A 108 5.15 4.32 -7.25
CA PHE A 108 4.51 3.75 -6.07
C PHE A 108 4.60 2.23 -6.18
N GLU A 109 5.52 1.64 -5.43
CA GLU A 109 5.70 0.20 -5.38
C GLU A 109 4.67 -0.39 -4.40
N THR A 110 4.03 -1.48 -4.82
CA THR A 110 2.95 -2.13 -4.06
C THR A 110 3.45 -3.08 -2.98
N GLY A 111 4.76 -3.28 -2.87
CA GLY A 111 5.40 -4.10 -1.86
C GLY A 111 6.88 -4.38 -2.20
N ALA A 112 7.63 -4.86 -1.21
CA ALA A 112 9.06 -5.19 -1.36
C ALA A 112 9.33 -6.68 -1.64
N GLY A 113 8.29 -7.52 -1.68
CA GLY A 113 8.40 -8.96 -1.87
C GLY A 113 8.47 -9.41 -3.34
N GLY A 114 8.65 -10.72 -3.55
CA GLY A 114 8.56 -11.35 -4.87
C GLY A 114 7.11 -11.70 -5.29
N SER A 115 6.94 -12.23 -6.50
CA SER A 115 5.62 -12.58 -7.09
C SER A 115 4.97 -13.89 -6.58
N ALA A 116 5.45 -14.42 -5.45
CA ALA A 116 4.86 -15.54 -4.71
C ALA A 116 4.40 -16.76 -5.57
N PRO A 117 5.30 -17.54 -6.19
CA PRO A 117 4.93 -18.66 -7.08
C PRO A 117 4.06 -19.74 -6.41
N LYS A 118 4.17 -19.91 -5.08
CA LYS A 118 3.33 -20.83 -4.30
C LYS A 118 1.86 -20.39 -4.20
N HIS A 119 1.55 -19.12 -4.47
CA HIS A 119 0.18 -18.61 -4.51
C HIS A 119 -0.46 -19.03 -5.83
N VAL A 120 0.27 -18.89 -6.94
CA VAL A 120 -0.17 -19.37 -8.25
C VAL A 120 -0.40 -20.88 -8.25
N GLN A 121 0.47 -21.66 -7.60
CA GLN A 121 0.28 -23.11 -7.46
C GLN A 121 -1.04 -23.46 -6.77
N GLN A 122 -1.42 -22.76 -5.70
CA GLN A 122 -2.70 -22.96 -5.03
C GLN A 122 -3.87 -22.54 -5.92
N PHE A 123 -3.75 -21.41 -6.58
CA PHE A 123 -4.81 -20.92 -7.46
C PHE A 123 -5.09 -21.89 -8.62
N VAL A 124 -4.04 -22.44 -9.24
CA VAL A 124 -4.19 -23.45 -10.31
C VAL A 124 -4.72 -24.77 -9.78
N SER A 125 -4.36 -25.20 -8.57
CA SER A 125 -4.80 -26.50 -8.04
C SER A 125 -6.21 -26.49 -7.47
N GLU A 126 -6.61 -25.42 -6.80
CA GLU A 126 -7.85 -25.35 -6.01
C GLU A 126 -8.62 -24.03 -6.17
N GLY A 127 -8.26 -23.20 -7.15
CA GLY A 127 -9.01 -21.98 -7.45
C GLY A 127 -9.02 -20.95 -6.33
N HIS A 128 -8.07 -20.99 -5.39
CA HIS A 128 -7.99 -20.07 -4.25
C HIS A 128 -6.71 -19.22 -4.32
N LEU A 129 -6.85 -17.89 -4.36
CA LEU A 129 -5.72 -16.97 -4.43
C LEU A 129 -5.51 -16.25 -3.09
N ARG A 130 -4.51 -16.68 -2.31
CA ARG A 130 -4.17 -16.08 -1.01
C ARG A 130 -3.22 -14.86 -1.07
N TRP A 131 -3.15 -14.18 -2.22
CA TRP A 131 -2.34 -12.96 -2.38
C TRP A 131 -3.04 -11.78 -1.70
N ASP A 132 -2.35 -11.07 -0.81
CA ASP A 132 -2.87 -9.88 -0.12
C ASP A 132 -2.54 -8.62 -0.93
N SER A 133 -3.55 -8.01 -1.54
CA SER A 133 -3.42 -6.79 -2.35
C SER A 133 -3.42 -5.50 -1.54
N LEU A 134 -3.31 -5.57 -0.19
CA LEU A 134 -3.26 -4.37 0.67
C LEU A 134 -2.23 -3.34 0.19
N GLY A 135 -1.03 -3.77 -0.20
CA GLY A 135 0.01 -2.86 -0.68
C GLY A 135 -0.35 -2.17 -2.01
N GLU A 136 -1.18 -2.79 -2.85
CA GLU A 136 -1.71 -2.17 -4.07
C GLU A 136 -2.71 -1.06 -3.72
N TYR A 137 -3.55 -1.28 -2.70
CA TYR A 137 -4.53 -0.29 -2.24
C TYR A 137 -3.83 0.93 -1.65
N LEU A 138 -2.83 0.70 -0.79
CA LEU A 138 -2.00 1.74 -0.19
C LEU A 138 -1.22 2.53 -1.26
N ALA A 139 -0.62 1.85 -2.24
CA ALA A 139 0.09 2.50 -3.34
C ALA A 139 -0.85 3.34 -4.23
N LEU A 140 -2.08 2.86 -4.47
CA LEU A 140 -3.09 3.61 -5.23
C LEU A 140 -3.54 4.87 -4.49
N ALA A 141 -3.76 4.79 -3.17
CA ALA A 141 -4.10 5.96 -2.36
C ALA A 141 -2.97 7.02 -2.40
N ALA A 142 -1.72 6.60 -2.23
CA ALA A 142 -0.55 7.48 -2.36
C ALA A 142 -0.39 8.08 -3.77
N SER A 143 -0.72 7.32 -4.81
CA SER A 143 -0.72 7.80 -6.20
C SER A 143 -1.78 8.88 -6.44
N LEU A 144 -3.00 8.67 -5.92
CA LEU A 144 -4.08 9.65 -5.98
C LEU A 144 -3.76 10.92 -5.19
N GLU A 145 -3.16 10.79 -4.01
CA GLU A 145 -2.67 11.92 -3.21
C GLU A 145 -1.60 12.71 -3.98
N HIS A 146 -0.63 12.03 -4.60
CA HIS A 146 0.38 12.70 -5.42
C HIS A 146 -0.25 13.48 -6.57
N LEU A 147 -1.20 12.87 -7.28
CA LEU A 147 -1.91 13.51 -8.39
C LEU A 147 -2.72 14.72 -7.91
N ALA A 148 -3.41 14.59 -6.77
CA ALA A 148 -4.15 15.68 -6.14
C ALA A 148 -3.25 16.87 -5.77
N ASN A 149 -2.12 16.62 -5.11
CA ASN A 149 -1.22 17.66 -4.65
C ASN A 149 -0.42 18.30 -5.79
N ARG A 150 -0.01 17.51 -6.79
CA ARG A 150 0.83 18.00 -7.90
C ARG A 150 0.07 18.83 -8.92
N TYR A 151 -1.20 18.50 -9.14
CA TYR A 151 -2.05 19.09 -10.19
C TYR A 151 -3.31 19.77 -9.63
N GLU A 152 -3.40 19.95 -8.32
CA GLU A 152 -4.57 20.53 -7.64
C GLU A 152 -5.88 19.81 -7.99
N ASN A 153 -5.82 18.50 -8.16
CA ASN A 153 -6.95 17.70 -8.59
C ASN A 153 -7.85 17.31 -7.40
N ALA A 154 -8.95 18.05 -7.22
CA ALA A 154 -9.90 17.82 -6.14
C ALA A 154 -10.55 16.43 -6.18
N GLY A 155 -10.87 15.90 -7.37
CA GLY A 155 -11.47 14.58 -7.51
C GLY A 155 -10.52 13.46 -7.07
N ALA A 156 -9.23 13.56 -7.43
CA ALA A 156 -8.21 12.62 -6.97
C ALA A 156 -8.01 12.66 -5.45
N ARG A 157 -8.11 13.86 -4.84
CA ARG A 157 -8.07 13.99 -3.38
C ARG A 157 -9.22 13.23 -2.73
N VAL A 158 -10.44 13.41 -3.21
CA VAL A 158 -11.62 12.71 -2.70
C VAL A 158 -11.51 11.20 -2.88
N LEU A 159 -11.04 10.74 -4.06
CA LEU A 159 -10.80 9.32 -4.33
C LEU A 159 -9.77 8.72 -3.37
N GLY A 160 -8.63 9.40 -3.16
CA GLY A 160 -7.57 8.96 -2.26
C GLY A 160 -8.03 8.89 -0.80
N GLU A 161 -8.64 9.97 -0.29
CA GLU A 161 -9.15 10.02 1.09
C GLU A 161 -10.24 8.97 1.35
N ALA A 162 -11.11 8.70 0.37
CA ALA A 162 -12.09 7.65 0.47
C ALA A 162 -11.46 6.24 0.44
N LEU A 163 -10.39 6.05 -0.35
CA LEU A 163 -9.66 4.78 -0.40
C LEU A 163 -8.91 4.49 0.90
N ASP A 164 -8.36 5.50 1.56
CA ASP A 164 -7.76 5.36 2.90
C ASP A 164 -8.80 4.89 3.93
N LYS A 165 -10.00 5.49 3.92
CA LYS A 165 -11.11 5.07 4.80
C LYS A 165 -11.56 3.64 4.48
N ALA A 166 -11.65 3.28 3.21
CA ALA A 166 -12.00 1.93 2.78
C ALA A 166 -10.96 0.90 3.22
N THR A 167 -9.68 1.23 3.08
CA THR A 167 -8.56 0.37 3.51
C THR A 167 -8.55 0.20 5.04
N ALA A 168 -8.86 1.25 5.81
CA ALA A 168 -9.02 1.16 7.25
C ALA A 168 -10.19 0.24 7.64
N LYS A 169 -11.36 0.40 7.01
CA LYS A 169 -12.52 -0.49 7.24
C LYS A 169 -12.21 -1.94 6.85
N TYR A 170 -11.53 -2.16 5.73
CA TYR A 170 -11.03 -3.47 5.28
C TYR A 170 -10.19 -4.18 6.35
N LEU A 171 -9.27 -3.44 6.99
CA LEU A 171 -8.45 -3.98 8.07
C LEU A 171 -9.25 -4.26 9.35
N LEU A 172 -10.14 -3.33 9.74
CA LEU A 172 -10.97 -3.46 10.95
C LEU A 172 -11.95 -4.64 10.86
N GLU A 173 -12.55 -4.85 9.69
CA GLU A 173 -13.48 -5.95 9.40
C GLU A 173 -12.76 -7.27 9.05
N ASN A 174 -11.42 -7.27 9.14
CA ASN A 174 -10.55 -8.43 8.87
C ASN A 174 -10.86 -9.11 7.53
N LYS A 175 -11.03 -8.32 6.46
CA LYS A 175 -11.38 -8.81 5.12
C LYS A 175 -10.16 -9.20 4.28
N ALA A 176 -9.03 -9.52 4.92
CA ALA A 176 -7.84 -9.98 4.23
C ALA A 176 -7.97 -11.43 3.75
N PRO A 177 -7.27 -11.83 2.67
CA PRO A 177 -7.34 -13.19 2.15
C PRO A 177 -6.92 -14.21 3.21
N SER A 178 -7.74 -15.24 3.38
CA SER A 178 -7.34 -16.44 4.10
C SER A 178 -6.33 -17.25 3.29
N ARG A 179 -5.74 -18.25 3.95
CA ARG A 179 -4.87 -19.24 3.31
C ARG A 179 -5.61 -20.52 2.92
N LYS A 180 -6.89 -20.65 3.31
CA LYS A 180 -7.69 -21.87 3.19
C LYS A 180 -8.75 -21.69 2.11
N VAL A 181 -8.85 -22.68 1.21
CA VAL A 181 -9.93 -22.79 0.23
C VAL A 181 -11.32 -22.73 0.90
N HIS A 182 -12.29 -22.15 0.21
CA HIS A 182 -13.65 -21.84 0.69
C HIS A 182 -13.69 -20.89 1.89
N GLN A 183 -12.65 -20.08 2.03
CA GLN A 183 -12.68 -18.85 2.81
C GLN A 183 -12.40 -17.69 1.87
N ILE A 184 -12.58 -16.46 2.36
CA ILE A 184 -12.28 -15.25 1.60
C ILE A 184 -10.88 -15.32 1.00
N ASP A 185 -10.77 -15.07 -0.30
CA ASP A 185 -9.50 -15.02 -1.03
C ASP A 185 -9.25 -13.60 -1.55
N ASN A 186 -8.26 -13.41 -2.42
CA ASN A 186 -7.93 -12.13 -3.03
C ASN A 186 -9.11 -11.45 -3.73
N ARG A 187 -9.98 -12.21 -4.42
CA ARG A 187 -11.11 -11.66 -5.16
C ARG A 187 -12.19 -11.17 -4.20
N GLY A 188 -12.49 -11.94 -3.16
CA GLY A 188 -13.40 -11.52 -2.09
C GLY A 188 -12.88 -10.30 -1.32
N SER A 189 -11.57 -10.26 -1.06
CA SER A 189 -10.90 -9.11 -0.41
C SER A 189 -11.02 -7.84 -1.26
N THR A 190 -10.82 -7.95 -2.57
CA THR A 190 -10.96 -6.85 -3.53
C THR A 190 -12.43 -6.36 -3.62
N PHE A 191 -13.40 -7.28 -3.58
CA PHE A 191 -14.82 -6.92 -3.52
C PHE A 191 -15.14 -6.07 -2.29
N TYR A 192 -14.69 -6.48 -1.09
CA TYR A 192 -14.94 -5.70 0.12
C TYR A 192 -14.26 -4.33 0.09
N LEU A 193 -13.06 -4.22 -0.47
CA LEU A 193 -12.45 -2.91 -0.69
C LEU A 193 -13.32 -2.04 -1.62
N ALA A 194 -13.81 -2.58 -2.73
CA ALA A 194 -14.65 -1.85 -3.67
C ALA A 194 -15.96 -1.37 -3.02
N LEU A 195 -16.61 -2.23 -2.22
CA LEU A 195 -17.79 -1.88 -1.43
C LEU A 195 -17.48 -0.72 -0.47
N TYR A 196 -16.45 -0.86 0.37
CA TYR A 196 -16.10 0.15 1.36
C TYR A 196 -15.64 1.47 0.73
N TRP A 197 -15.03 1.41 -0.45
CA TRP A 197 -14.64 2.61 -1.20
C TRP A 197 -15.86 3.32 -1.80
N ALA A 198 -16.80 2.58 -2.37
CA ALA A 198 -18.07 3.14 -2.85
C ALA A 198 -18.87 3.79 -1.71
N GLU A 199 -18.97 3.12 -0.55
CA GLU A 199 -19.60 3.67 0.66
C GLU A 199 -18.94 5.00 1.10
N ALA A 200 -17.60 5.03 1.18
CA ALA A 200 -16.87 6.22 1.59
C ALA A 200 -17.04 7.38 0.59
N LEU A 201 -17.11 7.08 -0.71
CA LEU A 201 -17.37 8.06 -1.78
C LEU A 201 -18.82 8.56 -1.79
N ALA A 202 -19.79 7.71 -1.42
CA ALA A 202 -21.18 8.10 -1.24
C ALA A 202 -21.41 8.91 0.04
N ALA A 203 -20.59 8.71 1.07
CA ALA A 203 -20.71 9.39 2.35
C ALA A 203 -20.07 10.79 2.37
N GLN A 204 -19.00 11.04 1.61
CA GLN A 204 -18.30 12.33 1.61
C GLN A 204 -19.14 13.51 1.08
N ASP A 205 -18.77 14.73 1.47
CA ASP A 205 -19.46 15.99 1.09
C ASP A 205 -18.58 16.98 0.31
N ALA A 206 -17.34 16.59 -0.01
CA ALA A 206 -16.38 17.43 -0.72
C ALA A 206 -16.66 17.52 -2.23
N ASP A 207 -17.25 16.48 -2.83
CA ASP A 207 -17.62 16.43 -4.25
C ASP A 207 -19.00 15.78 -4.44
N ARG A 208 -20.01 16.61 -4.75
CA ARG A 208 -21.40 16.15 -4.95
C ARG A 208 -21.57 15.25 -6.18
N SER A 209 -20.76 15.44 -7.22
CA SER A 209 -20.84 14.64 -8.44
C SER A 209 -20.33 13.23 -8.18
N LEU A 210 -19.17 13.09 -7.53
CA LEU A 210 -18.65 11.79 -7.10
C LEU A 210 -19.61 11.13 -6.10
N LYS A 211 -20.15 11.90 -5.14
CA LYS A 211 -21.14 11.40 -4.18
C LYS A 211 -22.34 10.75 -4.90
N GLY A 212 -22.95 11.46 -5.84
CA GLY A 212 -24.11 10.95 -6.59
C GLY A 212 -23.79 9.73 -7.44
N ARG A 213 -22.63 9.73 -8.11
CA ARG A 213 -22.20 8.59 -8.95
C ARG A 213 -21.98 7.31 -8.13
N PHE A 214 -21.32 7.43 -6.98
CA PHE A 214 -20.97 6.28 -6.16
C PHE A 214 -22.08 5.83 -5.20
N ALA A 215 -23.09 6.66 -4.92
CA ALA A 215 -24.25 6.25 -4.13
C ALA A 215 -24.98 5.05 -4.75
N ALA A 216 -25.24 5.08 -6.06
CA ALA A 216 -25.91 3.98 -6.75
C ALA A 216 -25.05 2.69 -6.74
N LEU A 217 -23.73 2.82 -6.88
CA LEU A 217 -22.84 1.66 -6.80
C LEU A 217 -22.78 1.08 -5.39
N ALA A 218 -22.69 1.94 -4.36
CA ALA A 218 -22.66 1.49 -2.97
C ALA A 218 -23.93 0.71 -2.62
N GLU A 219 -25.11 1.24 -2.96
CA GLU A 219 -26.39 0.56 -2.76
C GLU A 219 -26.46 -0.78 -3.52
N ALA A 220 -26.00 -0.82 -4.78
CA ALA A 220 -26.01 -2.03 -5.58
C ALA A 220 -25.08 -3.12 -5.02
N LEU A 221 -23.86 -2.75 -4.58
CA LEU A 221 -22.90 -3.68 -3.99
C LEU A 221 -23.36 -4.18 -2.62
N GLU A 222 -23.94 -3.31 -1.79
CA GLU A 222 -24.47 -3.68 -0.47
C GLU A 222 -25.65 -4.64 -0.62
N ALA A 223 -26.62 -4.33 -1.48
CA ALA A 223 -27.79 -5.18 -1.73
C ALA A 223 -27.41 -6.55 -2.31
N ALA A 224 -26.32 -6.62 -3.07
CA ALA A 224 -25.84 -7.84 -3.73
C ALA A 224 -24.73 -8.58 -2.95
N GLU A 225 -24.34 -8.13 -1.75
CA GLU A 225 -23.16 -8.65 -1.02
C GLU A 225 -23.19 -10.18 -0.90
N ALA A 226 -24.27 -10.74 -0.39
CA ALA A 226 -24.40 -12.18 -0.16
C ALA A 226 -24.31 -12.98 -1.48
N THR A 227 -24.88 -12.45 -2.56
CA THR A 227 -24.82 -13.07 -3.89
C THR A 227 -23.40 -13.05 -4.45
N ILE A 228 -22.73 -11.89 -4.38
CA ILE A 228 -21.36 -11.73 -4.88
C ILE A 228 -20.41 -12.65 -4.12
N VAL A 229 -20.48 -12.69 -2.79
CA VAL A 229 -19.63 -13.57 -1.97
C VAL A 229 -19.89 -15.04 -2.33
N ALA A 230 -21.15 -15.46 -2.49
CA ALA A 230 -21.47 -16.82 -2.89
C ALA A 230 -20.92 -17.18 -4.28
N GLU A 231 -21.00 -16.27 -5.25
CA GLU A 231 -20.42 -16.46 -6.60
C GLU A 231 -18.89 -16.59 -6.55
N LEU A 232 -18.21 -15.76 -5.74
CA LEU A 232 -16.75 -15.81 -5.58
C LEU A 232 -16.30 -17.09 -4.85
N ASP A 233 -17.02 -17.52 -3.82
CA ASP A 233 -16.71 -18.75 -3.07
C ASP A 233 -16.98 -20.01 -3.89
N ALA A 234 -18.01 -20.00 -4.74
CA ALA A 234 -18.32 -21.10 -5.66
C ALA A 234 -17.24 -21.31 -6.74
N ALA A 235 -16.42 -20.31 -7.03
CA ALA A 235 -15.30 -20.41 -7.96
C ALA A 235 -14.05 -21.09 -7.36
N GLN A 236 -14.08 -21.47 -6.08
CA GLN A 236 -13.00 -22.13 -5.37
C GLN A 236 -13.20 -23.66 -5.32
N GLY A 237 -12.15 -24.40 -4.94
CA GLY A 237 -12.20 -25.85 -4.68
C GLY A 237 -11.94 -26.74 -5.89
N SER A 238 -11.76 -26.16 -7.07
CA SER A 238 -11.50 -26.91 -8.32
C SER A 238 -10.24 -26.38 -9.02
N PRO A 239 -9.55 -27.24 -9.81
CA PRO A 239 -8.43 -26.79 -10.63
C PRO A 239 -8.85 -25.72 -11.63
N VAL A 240 -7.93 -24.78 -11.90
CA VAL A 240 -8.11 -23.68 -12.84
C VAL A 240 -7.05 -23.79 -13.93
N ASP A 241 -7.49 -23.84 -15.19
CA ASP A 241 -6.59 -23.74 -16.34
C ASP A 241 -6.39 -22.28 -16.74
N LEU A 242 -5.14 -21.83 -16.75
CA LEU A 242 -4.74 -20.48 -17.15
C LEU A 242 -4.17 -20.45 -18.58
N GLY A 243 -4.03 -21.58 -19.26
CA GLY A 243 -3.41 -21.65 -20.59
C GLY A 243 -1.91 -21.32 -20.61
N GLY A 244 -1.27 -21.21 -19.44
CA GLY A 244 0.14 -20.87 -19.29
C GLY A 244 0.50 -20.43 -17.87
N TYR A 245 1.79 -20.32 -17.57
CA TYR A 245 2.29 -19.87 -16.26
C TYR A 245 2.94 -18.48 -16.35
N PHE A 246 4.07 -18.35 -17.06
CA PHE A 246 4.72 -17.05 -17.27
C PHE A 246 3.97 -16.16 -18.29
N TRP A 247 3.21 -16.80 -19.17
CA TRP A 247 2.40 -16.16 -20.20
C TRP A 247 1.04 -16.87 -20.27
N PRO A 248 0.12 -16.59 -19.31
CA PRO A 248 -1.21 -17.19 -19.31
C PRO A 248 -2.05 -16.65 -20.48
N ASP A 249 -3.06 -17.40 -20.89
CA ASP A 249 -4.08 -16.91 -21.79
C ASP A 249 -4.92 -15.83 -21.07
N THR A 250 -5.01 -14.65 -21.69
CA THR A 250 -5.68 -13.49 -21.08
C THR A 250 -7.17 -13.69 -20.86
N ALA A 251 -7.85 -14.45 -21.74
CA ALA A 251 -9.29 -14.71 -21.60
C ALA A 251 -9.55 -15.70 -20.47
N LEU A 252 -8.75 -16.78 -20.38
CA LEU A 252 -8.82 -17.75 -19.29
C LEU A 252 -8.51 -17.11 -17.93
N ALA A 253 -7.43 -16.32 -17.85
CA ALA A 253 -7.06 -15.61 -16.63
C ALA A 253 -8.14 -14.59 -16.21
N SER A 254 -8.70 -13.82 -17.16
CA SER A 254 -9.78 -12.87 -16.87
C SER A 254 -11.03 -13.58 -16.35
N ALA A 255 -11.43 -14.70 -16.97
CA ALA A 255 -12.59 -15.46 -16.54
C ALA A 255 -12.41 -16.05 -15.12
N ALA A 256 -11.21 -16.58 -14.83
CA ALA A 256 -10.89 -17.11 -13.51
C ALA A 256 -10.82 -16.03 -12.40
N MET A 257 -10.34 -14.83 -12.75
CA MET A 257 -10.19 -13.73 -11.80
C MET A 257 -11.47 -12.91 -11.59
N ARG A 258 -12.43 -12.98 -12.51
CA ARG A 258 -13.70 -12.23 -12.45
C ARG A 258 -14.93 -13.16 -12.55
N PRO A 259 -15.08 -14.17 -11.69
CA PRO A 259 -16.13 -15.17 -11.83
C PRO A 259 -17.53 -14.68 -11.40
N SER A 260 -17.62 -13.59 -10.62
CA SER A 260 -18.89 -13.02 -10.18
C SER A 260 -19.51 -12.15 -11.27
N ALA A 261 -20.54 -12.68 -11.94
CA ALA A 261 -21.31 -11.93 -12.94
C ALA A 261 -22.03 -10.73 -12.29
N THR A 262 -22.51 -10.89 -11.06
CA THR A 262 -23.20 -9.83 -10.32
C THR A 262 -22.25 -8.66 -10.01
N LEU A 263 -21.04 -8.94 -9.54
CA LEU A 263 -20.02 -7.90 -9.31
C LEU A 263 -19.62 -7.22 -10.62
N ASN A 264 -19.37 -7.99 -11.68
CA ASN A 264 -18.99 -7.45 -12.98
C ASN A 264 -20.05 -6.47 -13.52
N ALA A 265 -21.33 -6.85 -13.45
CA ALA A 265 -22.43 -6.00 -13.89
C ALA A 265 -22.54 -4.69 -13.06
N ALA A 266 -22.33 -4.76 -11.75
CA ALA A 266 -22.34 -3.58 -10.88
C ALA A 266 -21.21 -2.60 -11.22
N ILE A 267 -19.99 -3.11 -11.47
CA ILE A 267 -18.83 -2.28 -11.85
C ILE A 267 -18.99 -1.70 -13.26
N GLU A 268 -19.55 -2.46 -14.22
CA GLU A 268 -19.79 -1.99 -15.58
C GLU A 268 -20.85 -0.88 -15.67
N ALA A 269 -21.74 -0.79 -14.69
CA ALA A 269 -22.77 0.24 -14.61
C ALA A 269 -22.26 1.60 -14.08
N LEU A 270 -21.04 1.68 -13.56
CA LEU A 270 -20.44 2.88 -12.96
C LEU A 270 -19.95 3.90 -14.00
#